data_AF-A0AAX4HDG8-F1
#
_entry.id   AF-A0AAX4HDG8-F1
#
_cell.length_a   1.000
_cell.length_b   1.000
_cell.length_c   1.000
_cell.angle_alpha   90.00
_cell.angle_beta   90.00
_cell.angle_gamma   90.00
#
_symmetry.space_group_name_H-M   'P 1'
#
loop_
_entity.id
_entity.type
_entity.pdbx_description
1 polymer ?
#
loop_
_entity_poly.entity_id
_entity_poly.type
_entity_poly.pdbx_seq_one_letter_code
_entity_poly.pdbx_strand_id
1 'polypeptide(L)'
;MLQLTPIELESLLIESYAKISAKNAAKLAQLPLLNQNSQIIASALSNHKHLQFYDDPTAVEIALDTIDLPKIYSGVDEREKSNDGLGYEDHLVLETLRYFKEDFFRWINKPECPNCRSDGDNMESLGAGRPTTPGPHLIGVIEQYRCRDCSREVSFPRMNNPVSLLETRRGRCGEWVNCFMLVLKAVLGTDLKLRYIWNYEDHVWCEYYSRALQKWIHLDPCENSWNEPSLYCNNWGKKMSWVIGVGDDLIVDLSSKYVTSPEKCIAKSLVADERQIKNALRRINAKLAHKLWTEIKSDSKSESECLKRFYDTYLLRNGREQALLRSATATKDAGASATDAAVKGRQSGSSEWTASRGEDGSS
;
A
#
# COMPACT_ATOMS: atom_id res chain seq x y z
N MET A 1 -43.57 -10.42 -27.29
CA MET A 1 -42.20 -10.32 -26.75
C MET A 1 -42.09 -8.96 -26.10
N LEU A 2 -42.05 -8.88 -24.77
CA LEU A 2 -41.78 -7.61 -24.09
C LEU A 2 -40.32 -7.23 -24.40
N GLN A 3 -40.11 -6.12 -25.11
CA GLN A 3 -38.78 -5.57 -25.34
C GLN A 3 -38.30 -4.93 -24.03
N LEU A 4 -37.17 -5.42 -23.52
CA LEU A 4 -36.52 -4.80 -22.37
C LEU A 4 -36.01 -3.41 -22.76
N THR A 5 -36.18 -2.45 -21.87
CA THR A 5 -35.53 -1.15 -21.99
C THR A 5 -34.00 -1.28 -21.82
N PRO A 6 -33.20 -0.34 -22.33
CA PRO A 6 -31.75 -0.36 -22.12
C PRO A 6 -31.33 -0.44 -20.65
N ILE A 7 -32.06 0.24 -19.75
CA ILE A 7 -31.80 0.27 -18.31
C ILE A 7 -32.06 -1.10 -17.67
N GLU A 8 -33.16 -1.76 -18.06
CA GLU A 8 -33.48 -3.10 -17.58
C GLU A 8 -32.44 -4.12 -18.07
N LEU A 9 -32.00 -3.99 -19.33
CA LEU A 9 -30.96 -4.85 -19.89
C LEU A 9 -29.62 -4.67 -19.16
N GLU A 10 -29.21 -3.43 -18.89
CA GLU A 10 -28.00 -3.13 -18.13
C GLU A 10 -28.04 -3.74 -16.73
N SER A 11 -29.14 -3.56 -15.99
CA SER A 11 -29.34 -4.14 -14.67
C SER A 11 -29.22 -5.67 -14.69
N LEU A 12 -29.82 -6.33 -15.69
CA LEU A 12 -29.77 -7.79 -15.84
C LEU A 12 -28.36 -8.29 -16.16
N LEU A 13 -27.59 -7.54 -16.96
CA LEU A 13 -26.20 -7.89 -17.30
C LEU A 13 -25.29 -7.75 -16.07
N ILE A 14 -25.44 -6.67 -15.30
CA ILE A 14 -24.72 -6.44 -14.05
C ILE A 14 -24.97 -7.60 -13.07
N GLU A 15 -26.23 -7.93 -12.83
CA GLU A 15 -26.61 -9.01 -11.91
C GLU A 15 -26.09 -10.37 -12.38
N SER A 16 -26.20 -10.66 -13.68
CA SER A 16 -25.72 -11.92 -14.26
C SER A 16 -24.21 -12.06 -14.11
N TYR A 17 -23.45 -10.99 -14.39
CA TYR A 17 -22.00 -11.00 -14.25
C TYR A 17 -21.57 -11.13 -12.79
N ALA A 18 -22.22 -10.41 -11.88
CA ALA A 18 -21.99 -10.51 -10.44
C ALA A 18 -22.25 -11.92 -9.93
N LYS A 19 -23.36 -12.54 -10.35
CA LYS A 19 -23.77 -13.87 -9.91
C LYS A 19 -22.79 -14.95 -10.36
N ILE A 20 -22.34 -14.89 -11.62
CA ILE A 20 -21.34 -15.83 -12.14
C ILE A 20 -20.00 -15.62 -11.44
N SER A 21 -19.58 -14.38 -11.23
CA SER A 21 -18.33 -14.05 -10.55
C SER A 21 -18.31 -14.54 -9.10
N ALA A 22 -19.40 -14.34 -8.35
CA ALA A 22 -19.54 -14.84 -6.98
C ALA A 22 -19.51 -16.38 -6.91
N LYS A 23 -20.19 -17.07 -7.84
CA LYS A 23 -20.13 -18.55 -7.95
C LYS A 23 -18.73 -19.05 -8.25
N ASN A 24 -18.02 -18.40 -9.17
CA ASN A 24 -16.64 -18.77 -9.51
C ASN A 24 -15.67 -18.51 -8.34
N ALA A 25 -15.84 -17.41 -7.62
CA ALA A 25 -15.08 -17.11 -6.41
C ALA A 25 -15.30 -18.20 -5.35
N ALA A 26 -16.55 -18.56 -5.06
CA ALA A 26 -16.88 -19.64 -4.12
C ALA A 26 -16.24 -20.99 -4.49
N LYS A 27 -16.29 -21.37 -5.78
CA LYS A 27 -15.67 -22.60 -6.27
C LYS A 27 -14.15 -22.60 -6.09
N LEU A 28 -13.49 -21.50 -6.44
CA LEU A 28 -12.03 -21.38 -6.33
C LEU A 28 -11.55 -21.21 -4.88
N ALA A 29 -12.37 -20.61 -4.01
CA ALA A 29 -12.07 -20.42 -2.60
C ALA A 29 -11.94 -21.74 -1.82
N GLN A 30 -12.59 -22.81 -2.28
CA GLN A 30 -12.48 -24.15 -1.69
C GLN A 30 -11.15 -24.85 -2.01
N LEU A 31 -10.38 -24.35 -2.98
CA LEU A 31 -9.10 -24.95 -3.35
C LEU A 31 -8.01 -24.60 -2.33
N PRO A 32 -7.02 -25.50 -2.11
CA PRO A 32 -5.91 -25.23 -1.22
C PRO A 32 -5.07 -24.05 -1.73
N LEU A 33 -4.50 -23.26 -0.82
CA LEU A 33 -3.56 -22.21 -1.18
C LEU A 33 -2.28 -22.84 -1.76
N LEU A 34 -1.77 -22.25 -2.84
CA LEU A 34 -0.51 -22.66 -3.48
C LEU A 34 0.64 -21.79 -2.99
N ASN A 35 1.87 -22.34 -3.06
CA ASN A 35 3.11 -21.59 -2.95
C ASN A 35 3.23 -20.74 -1.68
N GLN A 36 2.75 -21.26 -0.55
CA GLN A 36 2.84 -20.57 0.74
C GLN A 36 4.29 -20.33 1.19
N ASN A 37 5.24 -21.13 0.69
CA ASN A 37 6.67 -20.97 0.95
C ASN A 37 7.32 -19.84 0.12
N SER A 38 6.61 -19.29 -0.88
CA SER A 38 7.12 -18.13 -1.62
C SER A 38 7.11 -16.90 -0.72
N GLN A 39 8.23 -16.20 -0.63
CA GLN A 39 8.33 -14.93 0.11
C GLN A 39 7.30 -13.91 -0.38
N ILE A 40 6.99 -13.87 -1.67
CA ILE A 40 5.98 -12.97 -2.26
C ILE A 40 4.61 -13.27 -1.66
N ILE A 41 4.21 -14.54 -1.64
CA ILE A 41 2.91 -14.97 -1.13
C ILE A 41 2.85 -14.82 0.39
N ALA A 42 3.91 -15.18 1.11
CA ALA A 42 4.00 -15.01 2.55
C ALA A 42 3.90 -13.53 2.95
N SER A 43 4.62 -12.65 2.26
CA SER A 43 4.58 -11.20 2.49
C SER A 43 3.22 -10.62 2.17
N ALA A 44 2.60 -11.02 1.06
CA ALA A 44 1.25 -10.58 0.70
C ALA A 44 0.20 -10.99 1.76
N LEU A 45 0.25 -12.23 2.24
CA LEU A 45 -0.67 -12.72 3.28
C LEU A 45 -0.41 -12.06 4.65
N SER A 46 0.85 -11.81 5.00
CA SER A 46 1.23 -11.11 6.23
C SER A 46 0.74 -9.67 6.20
N ASN A 47 1.01 -8.94 5.12
CA ASN A 47 0.56 -7.56 4.93
C ASN A 47 -0.96 -7.45 4.89
N HIS A 48 -1.65 -8.42 4.28
CA HIS A 48 -3.13 -8.45 4.26
C HIS A 48 -3.71 -8.59 5.67
N LYS A 49 -3.14 -9.47 6.50
CA LYS A 49 -3.52 -9.57 7.92
C LYS A 49 -3.25 -8.27 8.67
N HIS A 50 -2.15 -7.59 8.34
CA HIS A 50 -1.77 -6.33 9.00
C HIS A 50 -2.76 -5.19 8.71
N LEU A 51 -3.49 -5.23 7.58
CA LEU A 51 -4.49 -4.20 7.25
C LEU A 51 -5.56 -4.04 8.33
N GLN A 52 -5.87 -5.09 9.09
CA GLN A 52 -6.90 -5.05 10.14
C GLN A 52 -6.60 -4.02 11.24
N PHE A 53 -5.33 -3.64 11.45
CA PHE A 53 -4.96 -2.62 12.43
C PHE A 53 -5.43 -1.22 12.02
N TYR A 54 -5.65 -0.98 10.72
CA TYR A 54 -6.11 0.32 10.22
C TYR A 54 -7.64 0.47 10.26
N ASP A 55 -8.36 -0.62 10.51
CA ASP A 55 -9.82 -0.65 10.62
C ASP A 55 -10.28 -0.82 12.09
N ASP A 56 -9.37 -0.87 13.06
CA ASP A 56 -9.69 -0.89 14.50
C ASP A 56 -10.22 0.49 14.94
N PRO A 57 -11.49 0.58 15.41
CA PRO A 57 -12.08 1.85 15.85
C PRO A 57 -11.26 2.54 16.93
N THR A 58 -10.64 1.79 17.84
CA THR A 58 -9.81 2.35 18.91
C THR A 58 -8.56 3.01 18.34
N ALA A 59 -7.91 2.36 17.37
CA ALA A 59 -6.73 2.90 16.72
C ALA A 59 -7.06 4.17 15.91
N VAL A 60 -8.23 4.18 15.26
CA VAL A 60 -8.74 5.35 14.52
C VAL A 60 -9.03 6.53 15.46
N GLU A 61 -9.68 6.29 16.60
CA GLU A 61 -9.94 7.31 17.61
C GLU A 61 -8.63 7.92 18.14
N ILE A 62 -7.67 7.08 18.52
CA ILE A 62 -6.34 7.54 18.98
C ILE A 62 -5.64 8.36 17.88
N ALA A 63 -5.74 7.95 16.63
CA ALA A 63 -5.17 8.71 15.51
C ALA A 63 -5.80 10.10 15.38
N LEU A 64 -7.14 10.20 15.44
CA LEU A 64 -7.87 11.47 15.39
C LEU A 64 -7.49 12.40 16.55
N ASP A 65 -7.36 11.87 17.76
CA ASP A 65 -6.94 12.64 18.94
C ASP A 65 -5.48 13.12 18.85
N THR A 66 -4.65 12.44 18.06
CA THR A 66 -3.20 12.70 17.98
C THR A 66 -2.82 13.69 16.88
N ILE A 67 -3.58 13.76 15.79
CA ILE A 67 -3.29 14.61 14.62
C ILE A 67 -3.92 16.01 14.75
N ASP A 68 -3.27 16.99 14.12
CA ASP A 68 -3.80 18.36 14.01
C ASP A 68 -4.80 18.44 12.85
N LEU A 69 -6.00 17.91 13.10
CA LEU A 69 -7.07 17.86 12.12
C LEU A 69 -7.50 19.26 11.60
N PRO A 70 -7.58 20.32 12.44
CA PRO A 70 -7.82 21.69 11.96
C PRO A 70 -6.78 22.17 10.93
N LYS A 71 -5.49 21.84 11.10
CA LYS A 71 -4.46 22.22 10.13
C LYS A 71 -4.64 21.52 8.79
N ILE A 72 -5.06 20.25 8.79
CA ILE A 72 -5.36 19.51 7.56
C ILE A 72 -6.56 20.16 6.85
N TYR A 73 -7.68 20.39 7.55
CA TYR A 73 -8.87 21.00 6.94
C TYR A 73 -8.63 22.42 6.43
N SER A 74 -7.85 23.23 7.15
CA SER A 74 -7.45 24.56 6.67
C SER A 74 -6.73 24.49 5.32
N GLY A 75 -5.87 23.48 5.10
CA GLY A 75 -5.23 23.28 3.81
C GLY A 75 -6.22 22.84 2.73
N VAL A 76 -7.21 22.02 3.09
CA VAL A 76 -8.24 21.54 2.17
C VAL A 76 -9.11 22.70 1.70
N ASP A 77 -9.52 23.59 2.61
CA ASP A 77 -10.29 24.79 2.30
C ASP A 77 -9.58 25.69 1.28
N GLU A 78 -8.25 25.75 1.32
CA GLU A 78 -7.47 26.48 0.32
C GLU A 78 -7.41 25.75 -1.03
N ARG A 79 -7.32 24.41 -1.04
CA ARG A 79 -7.30 23.60 -2.28
C ARG A 79 -8.63 23.59 -3.00
N GLU A 80 -9.75 23.58 -2.29
CA GLU A 80 -11.11 23.64 -2.86
C GLU A 80 -11.36 24.92 -3.67
N LYS A 81 -10.56 25.97 -3.47
CA LYS A 81 -10.61 27.19 -4.29
C LYS A 81 -10.00 27.00 -5.68
N SER A 82 -9.24 25.93 -5.89
CA SER A 82 -8.65 25.59 -7.18
C SER A 82 -9.64 24.80 -8.06
N ASN A 83 -9.46 24.88 -9.38
CA ASN A 83 -10.27 24.12 -10.34
C ASN A 83 -9.38 23.08 -11.04
N ASP A 84 -8.81 22.16 -10.26
CA ASP A 84 -7.88 21.13 -10.72
C ASP A 84 -8.57 19.80 -11.11
N GLY A 85 -9.90 19.73 -10.97
CA GLY A 85 -10.70 18.55 -11.30
C GLY A 85 -10.62 17.43 -10.27
N LEU A 86 -10.04 17.68 -9.09
CA LEU A 86 -9.99 16.76 -7.98
C LEU A 86 -11.26 16.84 -7.13
N GLY A 87 -11.60 15.74 -6.44
CA GLY A 87 -12.67 15.75 -5.45
C GLY A 87 -12.17 16.14 -4.06
N TYR A 88 -13.09 16.47 -3.16
CA TYR A 88 -12.79 16.80 -1.76
C TYR A 88 -11.91 15.74 -1.05
N GLU A 89 -12.15 14.46 -1.32
CA GLU A 89 -11.35 13.35 -0.79
C GLU A 89 -9.90 13.37 -1.30
N ASP A 90 -9.70 13.77 -2.56
CA ASP A 90 -8.35 13.87 -3.13
C ASP A 90 -7.59 15.04 -2.48
N HIS A 91 -8.26 16.16 -2.21
CA HIS A 91 -7.69 17.27 -1.46
C HIS A 91 -7.35 16.90 -0.01
N LEU A 92 -8.22 16.14 0.67
CA LEU A 92 -7.92 15.59 1.99
C LEU A 92 -6.66 14.71 1.96
N VAL A 93 -6.52 13.83 0.97
CA VAL A 93 -5.32 13.00 0.83
C VAL A 93 -4.07 13.85 0.59
N LEU A 94 -4.14 14.85 -0.28
CA LEU A 94 -3.02 15.75 -0.56
C LEU A 94 -2.55 16.53 0.67
N GLU A 95 -3.49 17.08 1.45
CA GLU A 95 -3.14 17.79 2.68
C GLU A 95 -2.70 16.86 3.80
N THR A 96 -3.25 15.65 3.88
CA THR A 96 -2.80 14.65 4.83
C THR A 96 -1.37 14.20 4.51
N LEU A 97 -1.02 14.00 3.23
CA LEU A 97 0.36 13.73 2.79
C LEU A 97 1.32 14.85 3.21
N ARG A 98 0.95 16.11 2.90
CA ARG A 98 1.74 17.30 3.22
C ARG A 98 1.96 17.41 4.74
N TYR A 99 0.89 17.40 5.51
CA TYR A 99 0.92 17.44 6.98
C TYR A 99 1.79 16.31 7.55
N PHE A 100 1.61 15.08 7.05
CA PHE A 100 2.33 13.93 7.57
C PHE A 100 3.85 14.08 7.40
N LYS A 101 4.32 14.54 6.24
CA LYS A 101 5.75 14.73 5.96
C LYS A 101 6.33 15.98 6.61
N GLU A 102 5.63 17.10 6.56
CA GLU A 102 6.18 18.41 6.96
C GLU A 102 6.08 18.66 8.46
N ASP A 103 5.04 18.12 9.11
CA ASP A 103 4.70 18.48 10.48
C ASP A 103 4.70 17.29 11.45
N PHE A 104 4.25 16.12 11.00
CA PHE A 104 3.93 15.03 11.92
C PHE A 104 5.07 14.03 12.11
N PHE A 105 5.58 13.44 11.03
CA PHE A 105 6.46 12.28 11.06
C PHE A 105 7.88 12.60 10.59
N ARG A 106 8.89 11.97 11.19
CA ARG A 106 10.31 12.27 10.93
C ARG A 106 11.08 11.06 10.42
N TRP A 107 11.97 11.32 9.47
CA TRP A 107 12.84 10.27 8.94
C TRP A 107 14.00 10.03 9.89
N ILE A 108 14.30 8.76 10.17
CA ILE A 108 15.45 8.37 10.97
C ILE A 108 16.23 7.27 10.25
N ASN A 109 17.48 7.59 9.90
CA ASN A 109 18.42 6.57 9.42
C ASN A 109 19.17 5.90 10.57
N LYS A 110 19.56 6.65 11.60
CA LYS A 110 20.19 6.16 12.82
C LYS A 110 19.63 6.94 14.01
N PRO A 111 19.41 6.32 15.18
CA PRO A 111 18.82 7.01 16.32
C PRO A 111 19.76 8.12 16.83
N GLU A 112 19.21 9.16 17.43
CA GLU A 112 19.98 10.17 18.15
C GLU A 112 20.66 9.58 19.39
N CYS A 113 21.87 10.04 19.73
CA CYS A 113 22.47 9.73 21.02
C CYS A 113 21.83 10.56 22.13
N PRO A 114 21.20 9.97 23.17
CA PRO A 114 20.55 10.72 24.25
C PRO A 114 21.48 11.65 25.05
N ASN A 115 22.78 11.36 25.07
CA ASN A 115 23.77 12.13 25.81
C ASN A 115 24.37 13.26 24.96
N CYS A 116 24.79 12.95 23.73
CA CYS A 116 25.47 13.91 22.85
C CYS A 116 24.50 14.79 22.06
N ARG A 117 23.27 14.31 21.86
CA ARG A 117 22.24 14.94 21.00
C ARG A 117 22.66 15.17 19.55
N SER A 118 23.65 14.41 19.09
CA SER A 118 24.07 14.41 17.69
C SER A 118 23.12 13.56 16.85
N ASP A 119 22.84 14.00 15.63
CA ASP A 119 21.86 13.43 14.69
C ASP A 119 22.32 12.11 14.04
N GLY A 120 22.67 11.10 14.85
CA GLY A 120 22.88 9.73 14.41
C GLY A 120 24.20 9.45 13.66
N ASP A 121 24.91 10.46 13.16
CA ASP A 121 26.19 10.27 12.44
C ASP A 121 27.28 9.65 13.31
N ASN A 122 27.28 9.96 14.60
CA ASN A 122 28.19 9.35 15.56
C ASN A 122 27.75 7.95 16.02
N MET A 123 26.65 7.42 15.51
CA MET A 123 26.13 6.11 15.89
C MET A 123 26.66 5.02 14.96
N GLU A 124 27.35 4.06 15.57
CA GLU A 124 27.84 2.85 14.93
C GLU A 124 26.87 1.69 15.18
N SER A 125 26.56 0.92 14.13
CA SER A 125 25.68 -0.24 14.24
C SER A 125 26.40 -1.38 14.95
N LEU A 126 25.77 -1.93 15.99
CA LEU A 126 26.19 -3.17 16.66
C LEU A 126 25.43 -4.40 16.15
N GLY A 127 24.67 -4.24 15.06
CA GLY A 127 23.78 -5.26 14.53
C GLY A 127 22.36 -5.14 15.06
N ALA A 128 21.57 -6.19 14.89
CA ALA A 128 20.17 -6.20 15.25
C ALA A 128 19.75 -7.52 15.90
N GLY A 129 18.83 -7.44 16.86
CA GLY A 129 18.21 -8.58 17.51
C GLY A 129 16.71 -8.64 17.23
N ARG A 130 16.08 -9.76 17.59
CA ARG A 130 14.63 -9.90 17.61
C ARG A 130 14.14 -10.12 19.04
N PRO A 131 13.01 -9.53 19.44
CA PRO A 131 12.41 -9.86 20.73
C PRO A 131 11.98 -11.34 20.75
N THR A 132 12.02 -11.97 21.92
CA THR A 132 11.67 -13.39 22.09
C THR A 132 10.18 -13.65 21.85
N THR A 133 9.33 -12.69 22.20
CA THR A 133 7.88 -12.73 21.96
C THR A 133 7.40 -11.38 21.40
N PRO A 134 6.38 -11.37 20.53
CA PRO A 134 5.76 -10.14 20.08
C PRO A 134 5.06 -9.44 21.25
N GLY A 135 5.55 -8.26 21.64
CA GLY A 135 4.89 -7.38 22.61
C GLY A 135 3.79 -6.53 21.97
N PRO A 136 3.12 -5.64 22.74
CA PRO A 136 2.03 -4.79 22.25
C PRO A 136 2.45 -3.85 21.10
N HIS A 137 3.72 -3.48 21.04
CA HIS A 137 4.28 -2.62 19.98
C HIS A 137 4.60 -3.37 18.67
N LEU A 138 4.40 -4.69 18.64
CA LEU A 138 4.68 -5.56 17.50
C LEU A 138 6.10 -5.37 16.94
N ILE A 139 7.08 -5.22 17.83
CA ILE A 139 8.47 -4.97 17.44
C ILE A 139 9.00 -6.21 16.71
N GLY A 140 9.38 -6.04 15.44
CA GLY A 140 9.94 -7.13 14.65
C GLY A 140 11.46 -7.28 14.84
N VAL A 141 12.14 -6.15 14.94
CA VAL A 141 13.61 -6.05 15.02
C VAL A 141 13.99 -4.91 15.96
N ILE A 142 15.06 -5.10 16.73
CA ILE A 142 15.66 -4.05 17.56
C ILE A 142 17.09 -3.85 17.05
N GLU A 143 17.33 -2.72 16.40
CA GLU A 143 18.66 -2.33 15.96
C GLU A 143 19.43 -1.79 17.17
N GLN A 144 20.70 -2.19 17.32
CA GLN A 144 21.56 -1.76 18.41
C GLN A 144 22.63 -0.84 17.86
N TYR A 145 22.89 0.25 18.57
CA TYR A 145 23.88 1.23 18.18
C TYR A 145 24.75 1.63 19.36
N ARG A 146 25.99 2.04 19.06
CA ARG A 146 26.92 2.65 20.01
C ARG A 146 27.35 4.02 19.53
N CYS A 147 27.25 5.02 20.40
CA CYS A 147 27.79 6.34 20.14
C CYS A 147 29.32 6.32 20.19
N ARG A 148 29.99 6.80 19.14
CA ARG A 148 31.46 6.88 19.08
C ARG A 148 32.06 7.91 20.04
N ASP A 149 31.30 8.94 20.40
CA ASP A 149 31.82 10.06 21.21
C ASP A 149 31.73 9.79 22.71
N CYS A 150 30.64 9.14 23.17
CA CYS A 150 30.41 8.88 24.60
C CYS A 150 30.20 7.41 24.96
N SER A 151 30.36 6.50 23.99
CA SER A 151 30.16 5.04 24.15
C SER A 151 28.76 4.61 24.63
N ARG A 152 27.78 5.53 24.66
CA ARG A 152 26.41 5.20 25.05
C ARG A 152 25.78 4.27 24.02
N GLU A 153 25.24 3.15 24.49
CA GLU A 153 24.43 2.25 23.68
C GLU A 153 22.98 2.71 23.60
N VAL A 154 22.40 2.58 22.41
CA VAL A 154 21.05 3.02 22.08
C VAL A 154 20.38 1.94 21.24
N SER A 155 19.20 1.51 21.67
CA SER A 155 18.37 0.59 20.90
C SER A 155 17.34 1.37 20.08
N PHE A 156 17.14 0.94 18.84
CA PHE A 156 16.11 1.45 17.95
C PHE A 156 15.13 0.32 17.59
N PRO A 157 14.00 0.22 18.32
CA PRO A 157 12.98 -0.79 18.04
C PRO A 157 12.18 -0.43 16.77
N ARG A 158 12.14 -1.35 15.81
CA ARG A 158 11.31 -1.26 14.59
C ARG A 158 9.90 -1.70 14.91
N MET A 159 9.04 -0.74 15.23
CA MET A 159 7.66 -0.96 15.66
C MET A 159 6.74 -1.21 14.46
N ASN A 160 5.90 -2.24 14.54
CA ASN A 160 4.88 -2.50 13.53
C ASN A 160 3.46 -2.16 14.00
N ASN A 161 3.24 -1.85 15.29
CA ASN A 161 1.94 -1.35 15.73
C ASN A 161 1.77 0.12 15.28
N PRO A 162 0.81 0.44 14.39
CA PRO A 162 0.63 1.81 13.90
C PRO A 162 0.25 2.80 14.99
N VAL A 163 -0.42 2.37 16.07
CA VAL A 163 -0.73 3.23 17.23
C VAL A 163 0.54 3.66 17.95
N SER A 164 1.51 2.76 18.13
CA SER A 164 2.81 3.12 18.72
C SER A 164 3.62 4.08 17.85
N LEU A 165 3.37 4.09 16.54
CA LEU A 165 4.00 5.02 15.61
C LEU A 165 3.42 6.44 15.72
N LEU A 166 2.17 6.60 16.17
CA LEU A 166 1.58 7.92 16.47
C LEU A 166 2.29 8.62 17.64
N GLU A 167 2.84 7.85 18.57
CA GLU A 167 3.62 8.35 19.71
C GLU A 167 5.07 8.64 19.30
N THR A 168 5.72 7.69 18.63
CA THR A 168 7.15 7.83 18.29
C THR A 168 7.40 8.80 17.14
N ARG A 169 6.44 8.93 16.22
CA ARG A 169 6.42 9.87 15.08
C ARG A 169 7.70 9.85 14.24
N ARG A 170 8.34 8.69 14.14
CA ARG A 170 9.63 8.57 13.47
C ARG A 170 9.92 7.15 12.98
N GLY A 171 10.68 7.06 11.89
CA GLY A 171 11.14 5.77 11.36
C GLY A 171 11.61 5.86 9.91
N ARG A 172 11.53 4.73 9.20
CA ARG A 172 11.87 4.60 7.78
C ARG A 172 10.61 4.26 6.98
N CYS A 173 10.73 4.00 5.68
CA CYS A 173 9.59 3.78 4.77
C CYS A 173 8.50 2.85 5.34
N GLY A 174 8.87 1.74 5.98
CA GLY A 174 7.92 0.83 6.63
C GLY A 174 7.07 1.50 7.72
N GLU A 175 7.71 2.17 8.69
CA GLU A 175 7.00 2.92 9.74
C GLU A 175 6.20 4.09 9.18
N TRP A 176 6.75 4.81 8.20
CA TRP A 176 6.09 5.94 7.54
C TRP A 176 4.76 5.48 6.92
N VAL A 177 4.79 4.45 6.07
CA VAL A 177 3.59 3.95 5.38
C VAL A 177 2.60 3.35 6.37
N ASN A 178 3.06 2.57 7.35
CA ASN A 178 2.22 1.93 8.35
C ASN A 178 1.44 2.97 9.17
N CYS A 179 2.11 3.99 9.70
CA CYS A 179 1.45 5.06 10.44
C CYS A 179 0.55 5.91 9.54
N PHE A 180 1.03 6.27 8.35
CA PHE A 180 0.28 7.09 7.41
C PHE A 180 -1.04 6.44 6.96
N MET A 181 -1.06 5.12 6.73
CA MET A 181 -2.29 4.41 6.38
C MET A 181 -3.34 4.46 7.49
N LEU A 182 -2.93 4.37 8.77
CA LEU A 182 -3.84 4.58 9.90
C LEU A 182 -4.38 6.02 9.92
N VAL A 183 -3.52 7.01 9.72
CA VAL A 183 -3.92 8.43 9.66
C VAL A 183 -4.90 8.69 8.51
N LEU A 184 -4.69 8.11 7.33
CA LEU A 184 -5.63 8.23 6.21
C LEU A 184 -7.00 7.61 6.53
N LYS A 185 -7.03 6.43 7.16
CA LYS A 185 -8.28 5.80 7.60
C LYS A 185 -8.99 6.63 8.66
N ALA A 186 -8.25 7.30 9.53
CA ALA A 186 -8.81 8.21 10.53
C ALA A 186 -9.44 9.45 9.89
N VAL A 187 -8.72 10.13 8.99
CA VAL A 187 -9.18 11.39 8.35
C VAL A 187 -10.31 11.17 7.34
N LEU A 188 -10.25 10.10 6.54
CA LEU A 188 -11.20 9.84 5.45
C LEU A 188 -12.25 8.76 5.75
N GLY A 189 -12.13 8.11 6.91
CA GLY A 189 -13.02 7.03 7.35
C GLY A 189 -12.54 5.63 6.95
N THR A 190 -13.01 4.64 7.70
CA THR A 190 -12.64 3.22 7.55
C THR A 190 -13.10 2.62 6.22
N ASP A 191 -14.09 3.21 5.56
CA ASP A 191 -14.54 2.78 4.22
C ASP A 191 -13.57 3.17 3.09
N LEU A 192 -12.56 4.00 3.36
CA LEU A 192 -11.53 4.34 2.39
C LEU A 192 -10.82 3.06 1.91
N LYS A 193 -10.76 2.90 0.58
CA LYS A 193 -10.03 1.79 -0.03
C LYS A 193 -8.57 2.13 -0.16
N LEU A 194 -7.77 1.45 0.65
CA LEU A 194 -6.32 1.56 0.66
C LEU A 194 -5.66 0.25 0.23
N ARG A 195 -4.44 0.37 -0.29
CA ARG A 195 -3.54 -0.76 -0.48
C ARG A 195 -2.19 -0.45 0.11
N TYR A 196 -1.64 -1.42 0.83
CA TYR A 196 -0.23 -1.46 1.14
C TYR A 196 0.52 -1.96 -0.10
N ILE A 197 1.45 -1.18 -0.62
CA ILE A 197 2.25 -1.58 -1.77
C ILE A 197 3.61 -2.07 -1.29
N TRP A 198 3.92 -3.31 -1.64
CA TRP A 198 5.17 -3.94 -1.30
C TRP A 198 5.99 -4.23 -2.56
N ASN A 199 7.16 -3.62 -2.66
CA ASN A 199 8.15 -3.96 -3.67
C ASN A 199 9.20 -4.91 -3.08
N TYR A 200 9.55 -5.94 -3.83
CA TYR A 200 10.49 -6.99 -3.41
C TYR A 200 11.86 -6.44 -3.03
N GLU A 201 12.35 -5.41 -3.73
CA GLU A 201 13.65 -4.77 -3.49
C GLU A 201 13.61 -3.72 -2.35
N ASP A 202 13.04 -4.10 -1.20
CA ASP A 202 13.01 -3.35 0.08
C ASP A 202 12.48 -1.90 -0.03
N HIS A 203 11.29 -1.73 -0.63
CA HIS A 203 10.57 -0.47 -0.50
C HIS A 203 9.07 -0.67 -0.46
N VAL A 204 8.40 0.25 0.22
CA VAL A 204 6.97 0.16 0.49
C VAL A 204 6.36 1.55 0.41
N TRP A 205 5.13 1.62 -0.07
CA TRP A 205 4.32 2.83 -0.18
C TRP A 205 2.84 2.42 -0.13
N CYS A 206 1.91 3.31 -0.45
CA CYS A 206 0.48 2.97 -0.45
C CYS A 206 -0.24 3.46 -1.71
N GLU A 207 -1.44 2.94 -1.93
CA GLU A 207 -2.40 3.50 -2.88
C GLU A 207 -3.73 3.75 -2.17
N TYR A 208 -4.46 4.75 -2.65
CA TYR A 208 -5.89 4.90 -2.34
C TYR A 208 -6.70 4.87 -3.63
N TYR A 209 -7.97 4.48 -3.53
CA TYR A 209 -8.89 4.59 -4.66
C TYR A 209 -9.61 5.94 -4.62
N SER A 210 -9.30 6.81 -5.59
CA SER A 210 -10.02 8.07 -5.77
C SER A 210 -11.39 7.81 -6.38
N ARG A 211 -12.46 8.21 -5.66
CA ARG A 211 -13.83 8.11 -6.18
C ARG A 211 -14.10 9.14 -7.26
N ALA A 212 -13.53 10.35 -7.19
CA ALA A 212 -13.70 11.33 -8.26
C ALA A 212 -13.02 10.87 -9.56
N LEU A 213 -11.78 10.37 -9.47
CA LEU A 213 -11.00 9.95 -10.63
C LEU A 213 -11.26 8.50 -11.07
N GLN A 214 -12.01 7.73 -10.27
CA GLN A 214 -12.36 6.33 -10.51
C GLN A 214 -11.15 5.43 -10.83
N LYS A 215 -10.03 5.64 -10.12
CA LYS A 215 -8.77 4.90 -10.29
C LYS A 215 -7.96 4.83 -9.00
N TRP A 216 -7.05 3.84 -8.94
CA TRP A 216 -6.05 3.73 -7.88
C TRP A 216 -4.93 4.74 -8.08
N ILE A 217 -4.72 5.57 -7.07
CA ILE A 217 -3.73 6.64 -7.05
C ILE A 217 -2.57 6.22 -6.16
N HIS A 218 -1.36 6.39 -6.69
CA HIS A 218 -0.10 6.21 -5.97
C HIS A 218 0.06 7.26 -4.86
N LEU A 219 0.50 6.83 -3.68
CA LEU A 219 0.89 7.70 -2.57
C LEU A 219 2.21 7.24 -1.96
N ASP A 220 3.17 8.15 -1.84
CA ASP A 220 4.35 7.96 -1.01
C ASP A 220 4.42 9.06 0.06
N PRO A 221 4.13 8.74 1.34
CA PRO A 221 4.23 9.72 2.42
C PRO A 221 5.66 10.14 2.72
N CYS A 222 6.66 9.29 2.43
CA CYS A 222 8.07 9.64 2.62
C CYS A 222 8.46 10.78 1.70
N GLU A 223 7.87 10.84 0.50
CA GLU A 223 8.23 11.81 -0.53
C GLU A 223 7.18 12.93 -0.71
N ASN A 224 6.05 12.87 0.02
CA ASN A 224 4.86 13.71 -0.22
C ASN A 224 4.51 13.69 -1.72
N SER A 225 4.44 12.48 -2.27
CA SER A 225 4.19 12.24 -3.69
C SER A 225 2.79 11.67 -3.90
N TRP A 226 2.06 12.28 -4.83
CA TRP A 226 0.70 11.90 -5.21
C TRP A 226 0.65 11.60 -6.70
N ASN A 227 0.16 10.40 -7.06
CA ASN A 227 -0.02 9.93 -8.43
C ASN A 227 1.24 9.90 -9.32
N GLU A 228 2.42 9.68 -8.74
CA GLU A 228 3.70 9.56 -9.48
C GLU A 228 4.28 8.12 -9.44
N PRO A 229 3.66 7.12 -10.09
CA PRO A 229 4.16 5.74 -10.06
C PRO A 229 5.55 5.55 -10.70
N SER A 230 6.01 6.49 -11.51
CA SER A 230 7.36 6.47 -12.11
C SER A 230 8.48 6.91 -11.17
N LEU A 231 8.14 7.38 -9.96
CA LEU A 231 9.08 7.90 -8.97
C LEU A 231 10.26 6.94 -8.72
N TYR A 232 9.96 5.66 -8.54
CA TYR A 232 10.98 4.67 -8.18
C TYR A 232 11.82 4.22 -9.37
N CYS A 233 11.15 3.79 -10.44
CA CYS A 233 11.84 3.17 -11.57
C CYS A 233 12.62 4.20 -12.39
N ASN A 234 11.99 5.33 -12.71
CA ASN A 234 12.59 6.35 -13.55
C ASN A 234 13.40 7.34 -12.71
N ASN A 235 12.79 8.00 -11.73
CA ASN A 235 13.45 9.12 -11.05
C ASN A 235 14.58 8.64 -10.12
N TRP A 236 14.37 7.56 -9.37
CA TRP A 236 15.44 6.97 -8.53
C TRP A 236 16.33 5.99 -9.30
N GLY A 237 15.96 5.62 -10.53
CA GLY A 237 16.67 4.62 -11.32
C GLY A 237 16.68 3.23 -10.67
N LYS A 238 15.71 2.93 -9.80
CA LYS A 238 15.65 1.69 -9.01
C LYS A 238 15.31 0.50 -9.91
N LYS A 239 16.11 -0.56 -9.79
CA LYS A 239 15.79 -1.85 -10.43
C LYS A 239 14.77 -2.61 -9.59
N MET A 240 13.72 -3.14 -10.22
CA MET A 240 12.61 -3.78 -9.51
C MET A 240 12.07 -5.02 -10.24
N SER A 241 11.62 -6.03 -9.49
CA SER A 241 11.01 -7.26 -10.04
C SER A 241 9.49 -7.32 -9.81
N TRP A 242 9.10 -7.48 -8.55
CA TRP A 242 7.72 -7.66 -8.11
C TRP A 242 7.26 -6.46 -7.29
N VAL A 243 6.10 -5.93 -7.66
CA VAL A 243 5.37 -4.92 -6.89
C VAL A 243 3.98 -5.44 -6.63
N ILE A 244 3.66 -5.74 -5.37
CA ILE A 244 2.38 -6.33 -4.97
C ILE A 244 1.57 -5.29 -4.20
N GLY A 245 0.39 -4.96 -4.73
CA GLY A 245 -0.61 -4.17 -4.01
C GLY A 245 -1.50 -5.08 -3.17
N VAL A 246 -1.54 -4.85 -1.87
CA VAL A 246 -2.29 -5.64 -0.89
C VAL A 246 -3.43 -4.79 -0.33
N GLY A 247 -4.66 -5.11 -0.73
CA GLY A 247 -5.90 -4.50 -0.22
C GLY A 247 -6.72 -5.45 0.66
N ASP A 248 -7.85 -4.94 1.13
CA ASP A 248 -8.86 -5.65 1.93
C ASP A 248 -9.58 -6.75 1.13
N ASP A 249 -9.88 -6.48 -0.14
CA ASP A 249 -10.67 -7.36 -0.99
C ASP A 249 -9.90 -7.90 -2.22
N LEU A 250 -8.69 -7.40 -2.47
CA LEU A 250 -7.88 -7.79 -3.63
C LEU A 250 -6.37 -7.64 -3.37
N ILE A 251 -5.60 -8.65 -3.76
CA ILE A 251 -4.14 -8.60 -3.85
C ILE A 251 -3.73 -8.69 -5.33
N VAL A 252 -3.01 -7.70 -5.83
CA VAL A 252 -2.74 -7.53 -7.27
C VAL A 252 -1.25 -7.32 -7.53
N ASP A 253 -0.78 -7.91 -8.63
CA ASP A 253 0.55 -7.64 -9.17
C ASP A 253 0.51 -6.31 -9.96
N LEU A 254 1.16 -5.29 -9.41
CA LEU A 254 1.25 -3.94 -9.95
C LEU A 254 2.60 -3.67 -10.61
N SER A 255 3.40 -4.69 -10.87
CA SER A 255 4.74 -4.49 -11.44
C SER A 255 4.67 -3.76 -12.79
N SER A 256 3.65 -3.99 -13.61
CA SER A 256 3.48 -3.25 -14.87
C SER A 256 3.16 -1.77 -14.67
N LYS A 257 2.59 -1.37 -13.52
CA LYS A 257 2.33 0.05 -13.19
C LYS A 257 3.61 0.78 -12.77
N TYR A 258 4.49 0.11 -12.02
CA TYR A 258 5.63 0.75 -11.35
C TYR A 258 6.99 0.47 -11.99
N VAL A 259 7.17 -0.68 -12.65
CA VAL A 259 8.42 -1.05 -13.34
C VAL A 259 8.31 -0.62 -14.80
N THR A 260 8.39 0.68 -15.04
CA THR A 260 8.09 1.30 -16.35
C THR A 260 9.20 1.18 -17.38
N SER A 261 10.44 0.99 -16.93
CA SER A 261 11.62 0.97 -17.78
C SER A 261 12.19 -0.47 -17.92
N PRO A 262 12.37 -0.99 -19.16
CA PRO A 262 12.90 -2.33 -19.38
C PRO A 262 14.29 -2.56 -18.80
N GLU A 263 15.18 -1.57 -18.88
CA GLU A 263 16.55 -1.65 -18.35
C GLU A 263 16.64 -1.63 -16.81
N LYS A 264 15.52 -1.27 -16.17
CA LYS A 264 15.34 -1.32 -14.71
C LYS A 264 14.45 -2.48 -14.27
N CYS A 265 14.00 -3.32 -15.20
CA CYS A 265 13.19 -4.49 -14.88
C CYS A 265 14.10 -5.67 -14.52
N ILE A 266 13.99 -6.15 -13.28
CA ILE A 266 14.57 -7.43 -12.88
C ILE A 266 13.59 -8.51 -13.34
N ALA A 267 14.09 -9.49 -14.11
CA ALA A 267 13.24 -10.57 -14.61
C ALA A 267 12.58 -11.31 -13.45
N LYS A 268 11.26 -11.34 -13.42
CA LYS A 268 10.47 -11.95 -12.34
C LYS A 268 10.81 -13.43 -12.11
N SER A 269 11.17 -14.13 -13.18
CA SER A 269 11.62 -15.53 -13.15
C SER A 269 12.90 -15.77 -12.36
N LEU A 270 13.74 -14.75 -12.16
CA LEU A 270 14.91 -14.82 -11.27
C LEU A 270 14.51 -14.87 -9.79
N VAL A 271 13.31 -14.37 -9.46
CA VAL A 271 12.80 -14.28 -8.09
C VAL A 271 11.80 -15.40 -7.80
N ALA A 272 10.84 -15.63 -8.70
CA ALA A 272 9.80 -16.65 -8.53
C ALA A 272 9.16 -17.06 -9.87
N ASP A 273 8.60 -18.28 -9.92
CA ASP A 273 7.80 -18.74 -11.06
C ASP A 273 6.50 -17.90 -11.18
N GLU A 274 6.40 -17.12 -12.24
CA GLU A 274 5.29 -16.19 -12.47
C GLU A 274 3.93 -16.88 -12.57
N ARG A 275 3.88 -18.07 -13.18
CA ARG A 275 2.64 -18.84 -13.32
C ARG A 275 2.15 -19.32 -11.96
N GLN A 276 3.09 -19.75 -11.12
CA GLN A 276 2.85 -20.17 -9.75
C GLN A 276 2.35 -19.02 -8.87
N ILE A 277 2.96 -17.83 -8.95
CA ILE A 277 2.50 -16.64 -8.22
C ILE A 277 1.12 -16.21 -8.71
N LYS A 278 0.90 -16.12 -10.02
CA LYS A 278 -0.41 -15.75 -10.59
C LYS A 278 -1.53 -16.69 -10.18
N ASN A 279 -1.26 -18.00 -10.15
CA ASN A 279 -2.22 -19.00 -9.69
C ASN A 279 -2.50 -18.89 -8.19
N ALA A 280 -1.48 -18.61 -7.37
CA ALA A 280 -1.65 -18.39 -5.94
C ALA A 280 -2.50 -17.13 -5.66
N LEU A 281 -2.16 -15.99 -6.28
CA LEU A 281 -2.94 -14.76 -6.17
C LEU A 281 -4.39 -14.94 -6.63
N ARG A 282 -4.62 -15.67 -7.73
CA ARG A 282 -5.97 -16.01 -8.19
C ARG A 282 -6.79 -16.76 -7.13
N ARG A 283 -6.18 -17.71 -6.41
CA ARG A 283 -6.86 -18.45 -5.34
C ARG A 283 -7.08 -17.59 -4.10
N ILE A 284 -6.12 -16.75 -3.74
CA ILE A 284 -6.25 -15.79 -2.62
C ILE A 284 -7.40 -14.82 -2.91
N ASN A 285 -7.40 -14.17 -4.08
CA ASN A 285 -8.44 -13.23 -4.46
C ASN A 285 -9.81 -13.88 -4.60
N ALA A 286 -9.89 -15.15 -4.99
CA ALA A 286 -11.16 -15.88 -4.94
C ALA A 286 -11.70 -16.04 -3.52
N LYS A 287 -10.83 -16.29 -2.53
CA LYS A 287 -11.22 -16.33 -1.11
C LYS A 287 -11.66 -14.97 -0.61
N LEU A 288 -10.93 -13.90 -0.94
CA LEU A 288 -11.28 -12.53 -0.56
C LEU A 288 -12.62 -12.09 -1.17
N ALA A 289 -12.80 -12.31 -2.48
CA ALA A 289 -14.06 -12.00 -3.17
C ALA A 289 -15.23 -12.83 -2.63
N HIS A 290 -15.00 -14.10 -2.27
CA HIS A 290 -16.04 -14.93 -1.67
C HIS A 290 -16.44 -14.42 -0.28
N LYS A 291 -15.46 -14.04 0.55
CA LYS A 291 -15.68 -13.43 1.87
C LYS A 291 -16.51 -12.14 1.75
N LEU A 292 -16.10 -11.23 0.87
CA LEU A 292 -16.84 -9.98 0.62
C LEU A 292 -18.28 -10.26 0.16
N TRP A 293 -18.47 -11.21 -0.77
CA TRP A 293 -19.81 -11.61 -1.21
C TRP A 293 -20.67 -12.15 -0.06
N THR A 294 -20.10 -12.95 0.85
CA THR A 294 -20.84 -13.47 2.02
C THR A 294 -21.23 -12.37 2.99
N GLU A 295 -20.38 -11.36 3.20
CA GLU A 295 -20.66 -10.20 4.06
C GLU A 295 -21.76 -9.32 3.46
N ILE A 296 -21.68 -9.00 2.16
CA ILE A 296 -22.74 -8.26 1.46
C ILE A 296 -24.08 -9.00 1.57
N LYS A 297 -24.07 -10.34 1.42
CA LYS A 297 -25.28 -11.15 1.50
C LYS A 297 -25.85 -11.25 2.91
N SER A 298 -25.05 -11.08 3.97
CA SER A 298 -25.58 -11.02 5.33
C SER A 298 -26.27 -9.69 5.65
N ASP A 299 -25.90 -8.61 4.96
CA ASP A 299 -26.43 -7.27 5.22
C ASP A 299 -27.83 -7.01 4.63
N SER A 300 -28.19 -7.65 3.51
CA SER A 300 -29.48 -7.45 2.83
C SER A 300 -30.19 -8.76 2.48
N LYS A 301 -31.53 -8.71 2.52
CA LYS A 301 -32.41 -9.81 2.09
C LYS A 301 -32.60 -9.86 0.56
N SER A 302 -32.28 -8.79 -0.16
CA SER A 302 -32.47 -8.71 -1.61
C SER A 302 -31.25 -9.23 -2.36
N GLU A 303 -31.38 -10.37 -3.06
CA GLU A 303 -30.27 -10.91 -3.87
C GLU A 303 -29.85 -9.91 -4.97
N SER A 304 -30.79 -9.23 -5.62
CA SER A 304 -30.52 -8.22 -6.65
C SER A 304 -29.69 -7.05 -6.10
N GLU A 305 -30.05 -6.53 -4.92
CA GLU A 305 -29.29 -5.46 -4.27
C GLU A 305 -27.87 -5.90 -3.91
N CYS A 306 -27.73 -7.11 -3.33
CA CYS A 306 -26.44 -7.68 -3.01
C CYS A 306 -25.55 -7.84 -4.25
N LEU A 307 -26.12 -8.30 -5.38
CA LEU A 307 -25.40 -8.48 -6.63
C LEU A 307 -24.92 -7.14 -7.21
N LYS A 308 -25.76 -6.10 -7.18
CA LYS A 308 -25.39 -4.75 -7.61
C LYS A 308 -24.29 -4.16 -6.73
N ARG A 309 -24.43 -4.26 -5.40
CA ARG A 309 -23.40 -3.82 -4.45
C ARG A 309 -22.07 -4.54 -4.68
N PHE A 310 -22.07 -5.86 -4.87
CA PHE A 310 -20.87 -6.63 -5.20
C PHE A 310 -20.26 -6.21 -6.56
N TYR A 311 -21.08 -5.89 -7.55
CA TYR A 311 -20.60 -5.36 -8.81
C TYR A 311 -19.92 -4.00 -8.65
N ASP A 312 -20.60 -3.03 -8.04
CA ASP A 312 -20.12 -1.65 -7.94
C ASP A 312 -18.87 -1.53 -7.06
N THR A 313 -18.87 -2.23 -5.92
CA THR A 313 -17.79 -2.12 -4.92
C THR A 313 -16.53 -2.91 -5.28
N TYR A 314 -16.67 -4.01 -6.03
CA TYR A 314 -15.57 -4.93 -6.31
C TYR A 314 -15.34 -5.14 -7.80
N LEU A 315 -16.34 -5.62 -8.55
CA LEU A 315 -16.12 -6.03 -9.95
C LEU A 315 -15.82 -4.86 -10.88
N LEU A 316 -16.57 -3.77 -10.76
CA LEU A 316 -16.38 -2.57 -11.58
C LEU A 316 -15.01 -1.95 -11.33
N ARG A 317 -14.64 -1.80 -10.05
CA ARG A 317 -13.34 -1.26 -9.62
C ARG A 317 -12.19 -2.10 -10.15
N ASN A 318 -12.25 -3.42 -9.97
CA ASN A 318 -11.24 -4.35 -10.48
C ASN A 318 -11.19 -4.35 -12.02
N GLY A 319 -12.35 -4.33 -12.69
CA GLY A 319 -12.43 -4.27 -14.15
C GLY A 319 -11.74 -3.05 -14.75
N ARG A 320 -11.96 -1.86 -14.16
CA ARG A 320 -11.30 -0.61 -14.56
C ARG A 320 -9.78 -0.70 -14.39
N GLU A 321 -9.32 -1.21 -13.25
CA GLU A 321 -7.89 -1.39 -13.01
C GLU A 321 -7.25 -2.36 -14.02
N GLN A 322 -7.88 -3.50 -14.28
CA GLN A 322 -7.36 -4.46 -15.25
C GLN A 322 -7.27 -3.87 -16.66
N ALA A 323 -8.20 -3.00 -17.04
CA ALA A 323 -8.13 -2.27 -18.30
C ALA A 323 -6.93 -1.31 -18.35
N LEU A 324 -6.69 -0.55 -17.27
CA LEU A 324 -5.54 0.35 -17.15
C LEU A 324 -4.20 -0.39 -17.17
N LEU A 325 -4.08 -1.49 -16.43
CA LEU A 325 -2.84 -2.30 -16.40
C LEU A 325 -2.54 -2.94 -17.76
N ARG A 326 -3.57 -3.37 -18.51
CA ARG A 326 -3.42 -3.86 -19.88
C ARG A 326 -2.96 -2.76 -20.83
N SER A 327 -3.57 -1.58 -20.74
CA SER A 327 -3.18 -0.42 -21.55
C SER A 327 -1.74 0.00 -21.28
N ALA A 328 -1.33 0.06 -20.01
CA ALA A 328 0.05 0.38 -19.61
C ALA A 328 1.07 -0.64 -20.14
N THR A 329 0.69 -1.92 -20.23
CA THR A 329 1.54 -2.96 -20.80
C THR A 329 1.66 -2.77 -22.32
N ALA A 330 0.54 -2.54 -23.01
CA ALA A 330 0.54 -2.33 -24.47
C ALA A 330 1.34 -1.08 -24.89
N THR A 331 1.32 0.00 -24.11
CA THR A 331 2.13 1.20 -24.39
C THR A 331 3.63 0.96 -24.21
N LYS A 332 4.04 0.04 -23.33
CA LYS A 332 5.47 -0.35 -23.19
C LYS A 332 5.95 -1.14 -24.40
N ASP A 333 5.14 -2.09 -24.85
CA ASP A 333 5.44 -2.87 -26.05
C ASP A 333 5.53 -1.98 -27.32
N ALA A 334 4.86 -0.82 -27.30
CA ALA A 334 4.86 0.17 -28.37
C ALA A 334 6.00 1.22 -28.29
N GLY A 335 6.88 1.18 -27.29
CA GLY A 335 8.11 2.00 -27.24
C GLY A 335 7.92 3.52 -27.03
N ALA A 336 6.87 3.97 -26.35
CA ALA A 336 6.64 5.39 -26.11
C ALA A 336 7.64 5.99 -25.08
N SER A 337 8.41 6.99 -25.53
CA SER A 337 9.40 7.75 -24.76
C SER A 337 8.74 8.63 -23.69
N ALA A 338 9.19 8.50 -22.44
CA ALA A 338 8.75 9.34 -21.33
C ALA A 338 9.56 10.64 -21.25
N THR A 339 8.88 11.77 -21.08
CA THR A 339 9.45 13.09 -20.86
C THR A 339 10.12 13.18 -19.48
N ASP A 340 11.39 13.61 -19.45
CA ASP A 340 12.17 13.89 -18.24
C ASP A 340 11.51 14.97 -17.38
N ALA A 341 11.10 14.61 -16.16
CA ALA A 341 10.78 15.55 -15.09
C ALA A 341 11.90 15.51 -14.03
N ALA A 342 12.22 16.69 -13.48
CA ALA A 342 13.38 16.93 -12.62
C ALA A 342 13.50 15.96 -11.43
N VAL A 343 14.74 15.49 -11.20
CA VAL A 343 15.12 14.54 -10.15
C VAL A 343 14.94 15.18 -8.76
N LYS A 344 13.94 14.73 -8.00
CA LYS A 344 13.87 14.94 -6.54
C LYS A 344 14.70 13.88 -5.82
N GLY A 345 15.46 14.30 -4.80
CA GLY A 345 16.38 13.45 -4.04
C GLY A 345 15.66 12.32 -3.27
N ARG A 346 16.32 11.17 -3.17
CA ARG A 346 15.81 9.91 -2.59
C ARG A 346 15.97 9.87 -1.06
N GLN A 347 14.93 9.49 -0.32
CA GLN A 347 15.06 9.02 1.07
C GLN A 347 15.04 7.48 1.14
N SER A 348 16.16 6.86 1.53
CA SER A 348 16.27 5.39 1.64
C SER A 348 17.01 4.94 2.91
N GLY A 349 16.68 3.74 3.39
CA GLY A 349 17.41 3.07 4.48
C GLY A 349 18.83 2.66 4.08
N SER A 350 19.63 2.16 5.04
CA SER A 350 21.02 1.77 4.81
C SER A 350 21.16 0.56 3.86
N SER A 351 22.22 0.55 3.04
CA SER A 351 22.51 -0.53 2.07
C SER A 351 22.87 -1.88 2.72
N GLU A 352 23.40 -1.85 3.95
CA GLU A 352 23.69 -3.07 4.73
C GLU A 352 22.40 -3.83 5.09
N TRP A 353 21.29 -3.10 5.30
CA TRP A 353 20.00 -3.69 5.61
C TRP A 353 19.42 -4.43 4.41
N THR A 354 19.45 -3.82 3.21
CA THR A 354 18.93 -4.43 1.97
C THR A 354 19.71 -5.68 1.58
N ALA A 355 21.05 -5.68 1.76
CA ALA A 355 21.91 -6.82 1.43
C ALA A 355 21.65 -8.03 2.35
N SER A 356 21.39 -7.80 3.64
CA SER A 356 21.15 -8.88 4.61
C SER A 356 19.91 -9.75 4.32
N ARG A 357 19.01 -9.26 3.46
CA ARG A 357 17.75 -9.94 3.07
C ARG A 357 17.72 -10.41 1.62
N GLY A 358 18.81 -10.17 0.86
CA GLY A 358 18.85 -10.48 -0.58
C GLY A 358 17.96 -9.56 -1.42
N GLU A 359 17.68 -8.35 -0.95
CA GLU A 359 16.73 -7.38 -1.54
C GLU A 359 17.45 -6.18 -2.17
N ASP A 360 18.78 -6.23 -2.33
CA ASP A 360 19.62 -5.12 -2.81
C ASP A 360 19.63 -4.93 -4.34
N GLY A 361 18.99 -5.83 -5.08
CA GLY A 361 18.91 -5.77 -6.55
C GLY A 361 20.24 -6.08 -7.25
N SER A 362 21.22 -6.65 -6.54
CA SER A 362 22.46 -7.20 -7.11
C SER A 362 22.29 -8.68 -7.43
N SER A 363 21.56 -8.96 -8.51
CA SER A 363 21.56 -10.28 -9.18
C SER A 363 21.74 -10.10 -10.68
#